data_AF-A0A8X7XDB2-F1
#
_entry.id   AF-A0A8X7XDB2-F1
#
_cell.length_a   1.000
_cell.length_b   1.000
_cell.length_c   1.000
_cell.angle_alpha   90.00
_cell.angle_beta   90.00
_cell.angle_gamma   90.00
#
_symmetry.space_group_name_H-M   'P 1'
#
loop_
_entity.id
_entity.type
_entity.pdbx_description
1 polymer ?
#
loop_
_entity_poly.entity_id
_entity_poly.type
_entity_poly.pdbx_seq_one_letter_code
_entity_poly.pdbx_strand_id
1 'polypeptide(L)'
;MALLGCSNRSGIVLPVSLPQRMSFNKTAGPIELAKKLEVANVDVKKGRQCDPPDVAAELRQQVERLYQFEMPADFYHFWVFCKKLNPQKPCGIVVPVDENGVGYRELSESDASLKKICRVIAEAPNDDERIKAFAPIQEMITYVQFANDECDYGMGFELGIDLFCFGSYYFHKVIGQLLPLAYNLLKRNLFAEIIEAHLANRNLENLDQLSV
;
A
#
# COMPACT_ATOMS: atom_id res chain seq x y z
N MET A 1 10.85 10.62 2.08
CA MET A 1 10.33 9.63 1.12
C MET A 1 9.34 10.35 0.19
N ALA A 2 9.83 10.97 -0.89
CA ALA A 2 8.98 11.64 -1.85
C ALA A 2 8.44 10.60 -2.85
N LEU A 3 7.30 10.00 -2.53
CA LEU A 3 6.54 9.31 -3.56
C LEU A 3 5.97 10.39 -4.48
N LEU A 4 6.44 10.36 -5.73
CA LEU A 4 5.94 11.15 -6.85
C LEU A 4 4.43 11.30 -6.76
N GLY A 5 3.97 12.55 -6.79
CA GLY A 5 2.59 12.93 -6.50
C GLY A 5 1.55 12.26 -7.39
N CYS A 6 0.97 11.16 -6.91
CA CYS A 6 -0.24 10.57 -7.44
C CYS A 6 -1.40 10.82 -6.48
N SER A 7 -1.81 12.09 -6.38
CA SER A 7 -3.06 12.49 -5.74
C SER A 7 -4.02 12.86 -6.87
N ASN A 8 -4.76 11.86 -7.37
CA ASN A 8 -6.11 12.00 -7.94
C ASN A 8 -6.83 10.63 -7.89
N ARG A 9 -7.89 10.52 -7.04
CA ARG A 9 -8.94 9.47 -6.91
C ARG A 9 -9.31 8.81 -8.23
N SER A 10 -9.34 7.48 -8.34
CA SER A 10 -10.16 6.56 -7.54
C SER A 10 -9.40 5.27 -7.20
N GLY A 11 -9.86 4.52 -6.19
CA GLY A 11 -9.40 3.14 -5.98
C GLY A 11 -9.58 2.29 -7.24
N ILE A 12 -8.64 1.40 -7.55
CA ILE A 12 -8.85 0.42 -8.61
C ILE A 12 -9.75 -0.66 -8.01
N VAL A 13 -11.05 -0.54 -8.23
CA VAL A 13 -12.03 -1.58 -7.90
C VAL A 13 -11.95 -2.64 -8.99
N LEU A 14 -11.25 -3.74 -8.72
CA LEU A 14 -11.31 -4.93 -9.59
C LEU A 14 -12.48 -5.80 -9.12
N PRO A 15 -13.49 -6.07 -9.96
CA PRO A 15 -14.49 -7.07 -9.65
C PRO A 15 -13.79 -8.43 -9.47
N VAL A 16 -14.19 -9.20 -8.46
CA VAL A 16 -13.65 -10.53 -8.16
C VAL A 16 -14.07 -11.49 -9.28
N SER A 17 -13.36 -11.45 -10.40
CA SER A 17 -13.38 -12.48 -11.44
C SER A 17 -11.98 -12.64 -12.06
N LEU A 18 -10.94 -12.51 -11.24
CA LEU A 18 -9.75 -13.33 -11.42
C LEU A 18 -10.02 -14.68 -10.74
N PRO A 19 -9.72 -15.81 -11.39
CA PRO A 19 -10.11 -17.12 -10.88
C PRO A 19 -9.46 -17.34 -9.52
N GLN A 20 -10.28 -17.35 -8.47
CA GLN A 20 -9.94 -17.98 -7.20
C GLN A 20 -9.78 -19.47 -7.51
N ARG A 21 -8.54 -19.87 -7.81
CA ARG A 21 -8.24 -21.21 -8.27
C ARG A 21 -8.39 -22.19 -7.10
N MET A 22 -9.32 -23.13 -7.29
CA MET A 22 -9.48 -24.40 -6.59
C MET A 22 -9.83 -24.35 -5.10
N SER A 23 -11.03 -24.84 -4.80
CA SER A 23 -11.44 -25.31 -3.48
C SER A 23 -10.43 -26.30 -2.91
N PHE A 24 -9.79 -25.96 -1.79
CA PHE A 24 -9.14 -26.92 -0.93
C PHE A 24 -10.15 -27.37 0.14
N ASN A 25 -10.69 -28.58 -0.04
CA ASN A 25 -11.48 -29.25 0.97
C ASN A 25 -10.59 -29.58 2.18
N LYS A 26 -11.07 -29.19 3.37
CA LYS A 26 -10.50 -29.53 4.66
C LYS A 26 -10.75 -31.01 4.97
N THR A 27 -9.79 -31.89 4.70
CA THR A 27 -9.59 -33.18 5.40
C THR A 27 -8.33 -33.89 4.88
N ALA A 28 -7.16 -33.65 5.47
CA ALA A 28 -6.05 -34.61 5.56
C ALA A 28 -4.92 -34.01 6.42
N GLY A 29 -4.40 -34.81 7.36
CA GLY A 29 -3.35 -34.41 8.31
C GLY A 29 -1.93 -34.35 7.71
N PRO A 30 -0.92 -33.93 8.51
CA PRO A 30 0.34 -33.36 7.99
C PRO A 30 1.39 -34.33 7.42
N ILE A 31 1.11 -35.62 7.20
CA ILE A 31 2.18 -36.62 6.98
C ILE A 31 2.16 -37.26 5.58
N GLU A 32 1.16 -37.00 4.74
CA GLU A 32 1.03 -37.67 3.42
C GLU A 32 1.35 -36.78 2.19
N LEU A 33 1.73 -35.51 2.39
CA LEU A 33 2.13 -34.61 1.29
C LEU A 33 3.63 -34.71 0.94
N ALA A 34 4.45 -35.36 1.78
CA ALA A 34 5.90 -35.42 1.62
C ALA A 34 6.39 -36.51 0.63
N LYS A 35 5.52 -37.21 -0.10
CA LYS A 35 5.91 -38.33 -0.98
C LYS A 35 5.48 -38.23 -2.45
N LYS A 36 5.10 -37.05 -2.95
CA LYS A 36 4.72 -36.90 -4.37
C LYS A 36 5.38 -35.76 -5.16
N LEU A 37 6.52 -35.25 -4.69
CA LEU A 37 7.36 -34.33 -5.46
C LEU A 37 8.85 -34.73 -5.35
N GLU A 38 9.21 -35.84 -5.98
CA GLU A 38 10.49 -35.99 -6.68
C GLU A 38 10.07 -35.98 -8.16
N VAL A 39 10.53 -35.13 -9.09
CA VAL A 39 11.89 -34.76 -9.53
C VAL A 39 11.71 -33.39 -10.24
N ALA A 40 12.54 -32.36 -10.09
CA ALA A 40 13.97 -32.36 -10.40
C ALA A 40 14.71 -31.29 -9.60
N ASN A 41 15.88 -31.66 -9.09
CA ASN A 41 16.97 -30.73 -8.83
C ASN A 41 17.29 -30.00 -10.14
N VAL A 42 16.94 -28.73 -10.21
CA VAL A 42 17.49 -27.82 -11.22
C VAL A 42 18.73 -27.22 -10.59
N ASP A 43 19.90 -27.60 -11.12
CA ASP A 43 21.13 -26.87 -10.88
C ASP A 43 20.88 -25.38 -11.07
N VAL A 44 21.18 -24.58 -10.04
CA VAL A 44 21.23 -23.12 -10.14
C VAL A 44 22.43 -22.77 -11.02
N LYS A 45 22.25 -22.91 -12.35
CA LYS A 45 23.04 -22.15 -13.30
C LYS A 45 22.58 -20.72 -13.14
N LYS A 46 23.50 -19.84 -12.70
CA LYS A 46 23.37 -18.38 -12.60
C LYS A 46 22.50 -17.88 -13.77
N GLY A 47 21.21 -17.74 -13.51
CA GLY A 47 20.19 -17.57 -14.53
C GLY A 47 20.29 -16.18 -15.11
N ARG A 48 20.37 -16.12 -16.44
CA ARG A 48 20.36 -14.90 -17.25
C ARG A 48 19.36 -13.89 -16.69
N GLN A 49 19.86 -12.71 -16.33
CA GLN A 49 19.09 -11.56 -15.89
C GLN A 49 18.00 -11.27 -16.93
N CYS A 50 16.73 -11.40 -16.53
CA CYS A 50 15.60 -11.04 -17.37
C CYS A 50 15.40 -9.53 -17.23
N ASP A 51 16.18 -8.75 -17.97
CA ASP A 51 15.94 -7.31 -18.06
C ASP A 51 14.49 -7.09 -18.53
N PRO A 52 13.64 -6.42 -17.73
CA PRO A 52 12.27 -6.13 -18.15
C PRO A 52 12.32 -5.29 -19.44
N PRO A 53 11.81 -5.79 -20.58
CA PRO A 53 12.04 -5.18 -21.90
C PRO A 53 11.38 -3.80 -22.09
N ASP A 54 10.55 -3.34 -21.15
CA ASP A 54 9.66 -2.18 -21.32
C ASP A 54 9.89 -1.01 -20.35
N VAL A 55 10.93 -1.05 -19.50
CA VAL A 55 11.22 0.06 -18.57
C VAL A 55 12.56 0.71 -18.90
N ALA A 56 12.50 1.99 -19.32
CA ALA A 56 13.65 2.80 -19.66
C ALA A 56 14.71 2.80 -18.55
N ALA A 57 15.98 2.63 -18.93
CA ALA A 57 17.12 2.61 -18.00
C ALA A 57 17.17 3.86 -17.11
N GLU A 58 16.79 5.03 -17.64
CA GLU A 58 16.70 6.28 -16.89
C GLU A 58 15.77 6.16 -15.67
N LEU A 59 14.59 5.53 -15.82
CA LEU A 59 13.66 5.36 -14.71
C LEU A 59 14.24 4.41 -13.64
N ARG A 60 14.96 3.37 -14.06
CA ARG A 60 15.62 2.43 -13.12
C ARG A 60 16.69 3.15 -12.31
N GLN A 61 17.53 3.94 -12.98
CA GLN A 61 18.55 4.75 -12.32
C GLN A 61 17.92 5.79 -11.38
N GLN A 62 16.78 6.38 -11.75
CA GLN A 62 16.05 7.29 -10.85
C GLN A 62 15.52 6.57 -9.61
N VAL A 63 14.90 5.40 -9.78
CA VAL A 63 14.39 4.57 -8.65
C VAL A 63 15.55 4.16 -7.76
N GLU A 64 16.64 3.65 -8.31
CA GLU A 64 17.83 3.27 -7.56
C GLU A 64 18.41 4.46 -6.78
N ARG A 65 18.54 5.64 -7.39
CA ARG A 65 18.98 6.86 -6.69
C ARG A 65 18.03 7.26 -5.55
N LEU A 66 16.72 7.12 -5.75
CA LEU A 66 15.71 7.52 -4.76
C LEU A 66 15.67 6.58 -3.55
N TYR A 67 15.80 5.28 -3.79
CA TYR A 67 15.68 4.25 -2.75
C TYR A 67 17.04 3.75 -2.25
N GLN A 68 18.14 4.20 -2.87
CA GLN A 68 19.52 3.79 -2.56
C GLN A 68 19.78 2.28 -2.70
N PHE A 69 18.96 1.59 -3.50
CA PHE A 69 19.09 0.15 -3.77
C PHE A 69 18.46 -0.21 -5.13
N GLU A 70 19.01 -1.22 -5.80
CA GLU A 70 18.50 -1.72 -7.07
C GLU A 70 17.21 -2.54 -6.86
N MET A 71 16.07 -2.03 -7.32
CA MET A 71 14.81 -2.77 -7.22
C MET A 71 14.84 -4.07 -8.07
N PRO A 72 14.29 -5.20 -7.57
CA PRO A 72 14.22 -6.45 -8.33
C PRO A 72 13.49 -6.31 -9.68
N ALA A 73 13.82 -7.17 -10.65
CA ALA A 73 13.16 -7.16 -11.98
C ALA A 73 11.63 -7.25 -11.88
N ASP A 74 11.12 -8.04 -10.93
CA ASP A 74 9.69 -8.23 -10.71
C ASP A 74 8.96 -6.96 -10.25
N PHE A 75 9.64 -6.05 -9.53
CA PHE A 75 9.09 -4.74 -9.19
C PHE A 75 8.72 -3.95 -10.45
N TYR A 76 9.60 -3.95 -11.44
CA TYR A 76 9.40 -3.24 -12.71
C TYR A 76 8.37 -3.94 -13.60
N HIS A 77 8.34 -5.27 -13.63
CA HIS A 77 7.26 -6.01 -14.31
C HIS A 77 5.89 -5.66 -13.73
N PHE A 78 5.79 -5.65 -12.39
CA PHE A 78 4.57 -5.27 -11.69
C PHE A 78 4.19 -3.82 -11.95
N TRP A 79 5.15 -2.89 -11.96
CA TRP A 79 4.91 -1.49 -12.32
C TRP A 79 4.33 -1.32 -13.74
N VAL A 80 4.87 -2.04 -14.72
CA VAL A 80 4.34 -2.04 -16.09
C VAL A 80 2.92 -2.61 -16.12
N PHE A 81 2.66 -3.68 -15.37
CA PHE A 81 1.32 -4.23 -15.23
C PHE A 81 0.34 -3.21 -14.64
N CYS A 82 0.70 -2.51 -13.55
CA CYS A 82 -0.16 -1.49 -12.96
C CYS A 82 -0.44 -0.32 -13.91
N LYS A 83 0.55 0.11 -14.70
CA LYS A 83 0.34 1.12 -15.76
C LYS A 83 -0.63 0.66 -16.84
N LYS A 84 -0.64 -0.63 -17.18
CA LYS A 84 -1.61 -1.20 -18.14
C LYS A 84 -3.01 -1.27 -17.54
N LEU A 85 -3.13 -1.56 -16.25
CA LEU A 85 -4.42 -1.56 -15.54
C LEU A 85 -5.02 -0.16 -15.43
N ASN A 86 -4.22 0.82 -15.02
CA ASN A 86 -4.65 2.21 -14.91
C ASN A 86 -3.50 3.15 -15.28
N PRO A 87 -3.46 3.65 -16.54
CA PRO A 87 -2.42 4.55 -17.01
C PRO A 87 -2.33 5.86 -16.22
N GLN A 88 -3.45 6.32 -15.67
CA GLN A 88 -3.51 7.58 -14.93
C GLN A 88 -3.09 7.42 -13.46
N LYS A 89 -3.34 6.24 -12.86
CA LYS A 89 -3.04 5.95 -11.45
C LYS A 89 -2.42 4.55 -11.26
N PRO A 90 -1.16 4.34 -11.69
CA PRO A 90 -0.48 3.06 -11.52
C PRO A 90 -0.20 2.70 -10.05
N CYS A 91 -0.26 3.67 -9.13
CA CYS A 91 -0.06 3.46 -7.69
C CYS A 91 -1.37 3.35 -6.89
N GLY A 92 -2.49 3.05 -7.55
CA GLY A 92 -3.79 2.93 -6.86
C GLY A 92 -3.82 1.80 -5.84
N ILE A 93 -4.72 1.92 -4.85
CA ILE A 93 -5.01 0.78 -3.96
C ILE A 93 -5.89 -0.24 -4.69
N VAL A 94 -5.68 -1.51 -4.35
CA VAL A 94 -6.53 -2.63 -4.77
C VAL A 94 -7.05 -3.29 -3.51
N VAL A 95 -8.36 -3.42 -3.38
CA VAL A 95 -9.04 -4.12 -2.29
C VAL A 95 -10.12 -5.05 -2.85
N PRO A 96 -10.44 -6.16 -2.17
CA PRO A 96 -11.58 -7.00 -2.57
C PRO A 96 -12.88 -6.18 -2.47
N VAL A 97 -13.74 -6.32 -3.48
CA VAL A 97 -15.11 -5.80 -3.46
C VAL A 97 -16.05 -6.93 -3.83
N ASP A 98 -17.07 -7.16 -3.01
CA ASP A 98 -18.04 -8.23 -3.24
C ASP A 98 -19.04 -7.89 -4.37
N GLU A 99 -19.94 -8.82 -4.66
CA GLU A 99 -20.97 -8.64 -5.68
C GLU A 99 -21.98 -7.51 -5.40
N ASN A 100 -22.09 -7.08 -4.13
CA ASN A 100 -22.95 -6.00 -3.68
C ASN A 100 -22.24 -4.64 -3.72
N GLY A 101 -20.95 -4.61 -4.09
CA GLY A 101 -20.13 -3.40 -4.07
C GLY A 101 -19.50 -3.09 -2.71
N VAL A 102 -19.51 -4.02 -1.76
CA VAL A 102 -18.93 -3.85 -0.41
C VAL A 102 -17.45 -4.22 -0.42
N GLY A 103 -16.63 -3.32 0.09
CA GLY A 103 -15.17 -3.43 0.24
C GLY A 103 -14.44 -2.09 0.13
N TYR A 104 -15.06 -1.09 -0.51
CA TYR A 104 -14.52 0.26 -0.68
C TYR A 104 -15.64 1.29 -0.83
N ARG A 105 -15.45 2.45 -0.19
CA ARG A 105 -16.18 3.69 -0.44
C ARG A 105 -15.22 4.87 -0.47
N GLU A 106 -15.62 5.93 -1.16
CA GLU A 106 -14.78 7.13 -1.34
C GLU A 106 -14.71 7.99 -0.07
N LEU A 107 -13.60 8.71 0.08
CA LEU A 107 -13.46 9.75 1.10
C LEU A 107 -14.37 10.95 0.82
N SER A 108 -14.88 11.58 1.86
CA SER A 108 -15.74 12.78 1.78
C SER A 108 -15.06 14.00 1.16
N GLU A 109 -13.73 14.10 1.24
CA GLU A 109 -12.95 15.26 0.84
C GLU A 109 -12.08 14.98 -0.37
N SER A 110 -12.24 15.64 -1.53
CA SER A 110 -11.42 15.43 -2.76
C SER A 110 -9.89 15.50 -2.55
N ASP A 111 -9.08 14.96 -3.48
CA ASP A 111 -7.61 14.89 -3.33
C ASP A 111 -6.96 16.26 -3.18
N ALA A 112 -7.43 17.22 -3.97
CA ALA A 112 -6.98 18.60 -3.85
C ALA A 112 -7.39 19.22 -2.51
N SER A 113 -8.56 18.85 -1.96
CA SER A 113 -9.04 19.32 -0.67
C SER A 113 -8.26 18.70 0.49
N LEU A 114 -8.11 17.38 0.50
CA LEU A 114 -7.32 16.63 1.47
C LEU A 114 -5.88 17.14 1.52
N LYS A 115 -5.26 17.39 0.36
CA LYS A 115 -3.91 17.96 0.30
C LYS A 115 -3.84 19.37 0.91
N LYS A 116 -4.89 20.20 0.75
CA LYS A 116 -4.97 21.52 1.39
C LYS A 116 -5.12 21.38 2.91
N ILE A 117 -6.01 20.48 3.38
CA ILE A 117 -6.20 20.19 4.81
C ILE A 117 -4.87 19.76 5.43
N CYS A 118 -4.17 18.81 4.81
CA CYS A 118 -2.88 18.34 5.30
C CYS A 118 -1.82 19.45 5.35
N ARG A 119 -1.82 20.35 4.35
CA ARG A 119 -0.92 21.51 4.33
C ARG A 119 -1.20 22.47 5.48
N VAL A 120 -2.46 22.83 5.70
CA VAL A 120 -2.87 23.71 6.81
C VAL A 120 -2.44 23.14 8.16
N ILE A 121 -2.57 21.83 8.37
CA ILE A 121 -2.12 21.15 9.59
C ILE A 121 -0.59 21.21 9.73
N ALA A 122 0.15 20.88 8.67
CA ALA A 122 1.60 20.81 8.70
C ALA A 122 2.27 22.19 8.89
N GLU A 123 1.66 23.24 8.35
CA GLU A 123 2.19 24.60 8.37
C GLU A 123 1.58 25.48 9.48
N ALA A 124 0.69 24.93 10.33
CA ALA A 124 0.08 25.67 11.42
C ALA A 124 1.14 26.30 12.35
N PRO A 125 0.98 27.58 12.75
CA PRO A 125 2.00 28.33 13.47
C PRO A 125 2.19 27.88 14.92
N ASN A 126 1.18 27.22 15.51
CA ASN A 126 1.19 26.73 16.89
C ASN A 126 0.28 25.49 17.04
N ASP A 127 0.40 24.81 18.17
CA ASP A 127 -0.31 23.56 18.44
C ASP A 127 -1.83 23.76 18.59
N ASP A 128 -2.29 24.88 19.13
CA ASP A 128 -3.71 25.19 19.30
C ASP A 128 -4.43 25.33 17.96
N GLU A 129 -3.81 26.04 17.01
CA GLU A 129 -4.31 26.15 15.63
C GLU A 129 -4.24 24.81 14.91
N ARG A 130 -3.19 24.02 15.15
CA ARG A 130 -3.05 22.69 14.55
C ARG A 130 -4.15 21.74 15.01
N ILE A 131 -4.47 21.72 16.30
CA ILE A 131 -5.55 20.89 16.86
C ILE A 131 -6.89 21.23 16.20
N LYS A 132 -7.18 22.52 15.98
CA LYS A 132 -8.39 22.94 15.26
C LYS A 132 -8.36 22.51 13.79
N ALA A 133 -7.21 22.66 13.13
CA ALA A 133 -7.02 22.24 11.74
C ALA A 133 -7.18 20.72 11.53
N PHE A 134 -7.01 19.91 12.58
CA PHE A 134 -7.25 18.47 12.54
C PHE A 134 -8.73 18.07 12.51
N ALA A 135 -9.68 18.98 12.76
CA ALA A 135 -11.10 18.65 12.85
C ALA A 135 -11.65 17.89 11.61
N PRO A 136 -11.34 18.27 10.36
CA PRO A 136 -11.79 17.52 9.17
C PRO A 136 -11.21 16.11 9.09
N ILE A 137 -9.96 15.91 9.56
CA ILE A 137 -9.34 14.58 9.63
C ILE A 137 -10.05 13.71 10.67
N GLN A 138 -10.43 14.27 11.83
CA GLN A 138 -11.18 13.54 12.85
C GLN A 138 -12.57 13.11 12.36
N GLU A 139 -13.24 13.95 11.58
CA GLU A 139 -14.50 13.60 10.94
C GLU A 139 -14.33 12.45 9.94
N MET A 140 -13.32 12.50 9.07
CA MET A 140 -13.01 11.39 8.16
C MET A 140 -12.66 10.09 8.90
N ILE A 141 -11.93 10.15 10.02
CA ILE A 141 -11.66 8.97 10.86
C ILE A 141 -12.97 8.37 11.38
N THR A 142 -13.92 9.21 11.77
CA THR A 142 -15.25 8.75 12.22
C THR A 142 -16.00 8.04 11.10
N TYR A 143 -15.99 8.58 9.88
CA TYR A 143 -16.57 7.90 8.72
C TYR A 143 -15.87 6.58 8.37
N VAL A 144 -14.55 6.53 8.54
CA VAL A 144 -13.79 5.27 8.37
C VAL A 144 -14.22 4.21 9.38
N GLN A 145 -14.55 4.58 10.63
CA GLN A 145 -15.06 3.59 11.59
C GLN A 145 -16.40 3.02 11.14
N PHE A 146 -17.34 3.86 10.68
CA PHE A 146 -18.59 3.38 10.10
C PHE A 146 -18.36 2.49 8.87
N ALA A 147 -17.42 2.86 8.00
CA ALA A 147 -17.05 2.04 6.85
C ALA A 147 -16.48 0.68 7.27
N ASN A 148 -15.65 0.63 8.33
CA ASN A 148 -15.11 -0.63 8.85
C ASN A 148 -16.22 -1.54 9.41
N ASP A 149 -17.20 -0.99 10.13
CA ASP A 149 -18.35 -1.76 10.62
C ASP A 149 -19.19 -2.34 9.47
N GLU A 150 -19.22 -1.64 8.33
CA GLU A 150 -19.91 -2.04 7.10
C GLU A 150 -19.00 -2.78 6.09
N CYS A 151 -17.82 -3.22 6.52
CA CYS A 151 -16.83 -3.98 5.73
C CYS A 151 -16.18 -3.23 4.53
N ASP A 152 -16.31 -1.92 4.46
CA ASP A 152 -15.65 -1.05 3.47
C ASP A 152 -14.24 -0.62 3.89
N TYR A 153 -13.39 -1.61 4.16
CA TYR A 153 -12.03 -1.42 4.68
C TYR A 153 -11.12 -0.58 3.77
N GLY A 154 -11.45 -0.50 2.48
CA GLY A 154 -10.73 0.29 1.50
C GLY A 154 -10.70 1.79 1.80
N MET A 155 -11.71 2.34 2.47
CA MET A 155 -11.78 3.77 2.81
C MET A 155 -10.68 4.17 3.80
N GLY A 156 -10.56 3.40 4.89
CA GLY A 156 -9.49 3.61 5.89
C GLY A 156 -8.11 3.35 5.32
N PHE A 157 -8.01 2.40 4.39
CA PHE A 157 -6.76 2.13 3.68
C PHE A 157 -6.32 3.31 2.81
N GLU A 158 -7.23 3.88 2.01
CA GLU A 158 -6.93 5.05 1.16
C GLU A 158 -6.49 6.26 1.99
N LEU A 159 -7.27 6.64 3.01
CA LEU A 159 -6.92 7.78 3.88
C LEU A 159 -5.55 7.59 4.54
N GLY A 160 -5.28 6.39 5.04
CA GLY A 160 -3.99 6.07 5.65
C GLY A 160 -2.82 6.21 4.68
N ILE A 161 -2.98 5.75 3.43
CA ILE A 161 -1.96 5.88 2.38
C ILE A 161 -1.77 7.34 1.97
N ASP A 162 -2.84 8.12 1.80
CA ASP A 162 -2.75 9.53 1.44
C ASP A 162 -2.00 10.34 2.50
N LEU A 163 -2.30 10.13 3.79
CA LEU A 163 -1.61 10.77 4.90
C LEU A 163 -0.14 10.33 4.99
N PHE A 164 0.14 9.05 4.78
CA PHE A 164 1.50 8.52 4.76
C PHE A 164 2.34 9.13 3.63
N CYS A 165 1.77 9.25 2.43
CA CYS A 165 2.37 9.83 1.24
C CYS A 165 2.56 11.35 1.36
N PHE A 166 1.70 12.05 2.12
CA PHE A 166 1.93 13.46 2.44
C PHE A 166 3.23 13.65 3.24
N GLY A 167 3.55 12.70 4.14
CA GLY A 167 4.89 12.57 4.71
C GLY A 167 5.20 13.43 5.94
N SER A 168 4.22 14.13 6.50
CA SER A 168 4.39 14.92 7.74
C SER A 168 4.28 14.04 9.00
N TYR A 169 5.16 14.27 9.96
CA TYR A 169 5.20 13.50 11.22
C TYR A 169 3.95 13.72 12.09
N TYR A 170 3.25 14.85 11.93
CA TYR A 170 2.00 15.13 12.64
C TYR A 170 0.91 14.08 12.35
N PHE A 171 1.00 13.37 11.22
CA PHE A 171 0.04 12.33 10.85
C PHE A 171 0.40 10.94 11.36
N HIS A 172 1.61 10.70 11.89
CA HIS A 172 2.07 9.34 12.23
C HIS A 172 1.13 8.63 13.20
N LYS A 173 0.56 9.34 14.18
CA LYS A 173 -0.41 8.76 15.12
C LYS A 173 -1.68 8.29 14.43
N VAL A 174 -2.21 9.09 13.49
CA VAL A 174 -3.41 8.73 12.72
C VAL A 174 -3.11 7.58 11.75
N ILE A 175 -1.97 7.63 11.06
CA ILE A 175 -1.55 6.57 10.15
C ILE A 175 -1.39 5.24 10.91
N GLY A 176 -0.82 5.27 12.12
CA GLY A 176 -0.68 4.10 12.99
C GLY A 176 -2.01 3.55 13.52
N GLN A 177 -3.09 4.33 13.48
CA GLN A 177 -4.44 3.83 13.77
C GLN A 177 -5.12 3.24 12.53
N LEU A 178 -4.92 3.86 11.36
CA LEU A 178 -5.60 3.50 10.12
C LEU A 178 -4.97 2.31 9.41
N LEU A 179 -3.66 2.38 9.11
CA LEU A 179 -3.02 1.42 8.21
C LEU A 179 -2.86 0.02 8.82
N PRO A 180 -2.41 -0.15 10.08
CA PRO A 180 -2.34 -1.49 10.68
C PRO A 180 -3.71 -2.17 10.74
N LEU A 181 -4.75 -1.43 11.15
CA LEU A 181 -6.11 -1.95 11.19
C LEU A 181 -6.60 -2.35 9.79
N ALA A 182 -6.48 -1.46 8.80
CA ALA A 182 -6.90 -1.73 7.44
C ALA A 182 -6.18 -2.95 6.83
N TYR A 183 -4.86 -3.06 7.03
CA TYR A 183 -4.10 -4.23 6.59
C TYR A 183 -4.57 -5.52 7.26
N ASN A 184 -4.82 -5.52 8.57
CA ASN A 184 -5.31 -6.69 9.29
C ASN A 184 -6.72 -7.11 8.86
N LEU A 185 -7.62 -6.15 8.61
CA LEU A 185 -8.97 -6.40 8.10
C LEU A 185 -8.92 -6.99 6.68
N LEU A 186 -8.01 -6.48 5.84
CA LEU A 186 -7.73 -6.98 4.49
C LEU A 186 -6.88 -8.27 4.44
N LYS A 187 -6.52 -8.85 5.59
CA LYS A 187 -5.67 -10.06 5.72
C LYS A 187 -4.28 -9.90 5.10
N ARG A 188 -3.69 -8.72 5.26
CA ARG A 188 -2.35 -8.31 4.81
C ARG A 188 -1.42 -8.04 6.00
N ASN A 189 -1.43 -8.93 6.99
CA ASN A 189 -0.84 -8.71 8.32
C ASN A 189 0.66 -8.29 8.26
N LEU A 190 1.45 -8.85 7.33
CA LEU A 190 2.85 -8.47 7.16
C LEU A 190 3.02 -6.97 6.86
N PHE A 191 2.08 -6.36 6.12
CA PHE A 191 2.13 -4.92 5.85
C PHE A 191 1.75 -4.08 7.06
N ALA A 192 0.94 -4.62 7.99
CA ALA A 192 0.68 -3.99 9.28
C ALA A 192 1.97 -3.92 10.10
N GLU A 193 2.71 -5.03 10.21
CA GLU A 193 3.99 -5.07 10.93
C GLU A 193 5.03 -4.12 10.31
N ILE A 194 5.13 -4.11 8.97
CA ILE A 194 6.06 -3.22 8.26
C ILE A 194 5.72 -1.75 8.50
N ILE A 195 4.45 -1.35 8.41
CA ILE A 195 4.09 0.06 8.58
C ILE A 195 4.28 0.51 10.04
N GLU A 196 4.00 -0.35 11.02
CA GLU A 196 4.25 -0.06 12.44
C GLU A 196 5.74 0.16 12.71
N ALA A 197 6.58 -0.78 12.25
CA ALA A 197 8.04 -0.66 12.37
C ALA A 197 8.58 0.58 11.66
N HIS A 198 8.07 0.88 10.46
CA HIS A 198 8.47 2.05 9.69
C HIS A 198 8.09 3.35 10.40
N LEU A 199 6.86 3.49 10.91
CA LEU A 199 6.44 4.71 11.62
C LEU A 199 7.20 4.91 12.93
N ALA A 200 7.58 3.83 13.61
CA ALA A 200 8.40 3.88 14.82
C ALA A 200 9.83 4.40 14.55
N ASN A 201 10.36 4.16 13.35
CA ASN A 201 11.73 4.52 12.98
C ASN A 201 11.82 5.14 11.57
N ARG A 202 11.03 6.18 11.33
CA ARG A 202 11.00 6.89 10.04
C ARG A 202 12.10 7.94 9.95
N ASN A 203 13.36 7.51 9.88
CA ASN A 203 14.53 8.38 9.70
C ASN A 203 14.95 8.47 8.22
N LEU A 204 15.33 9.68 7.77
CA LEU A 204 15.83 9.93 6.41
C LEU A 204 17.32 9.65 6.24
N GLU A 205 18.08 9.56 7.34
CA GLU A 205 19.54 9.43 7.31
C GLU A 205 20.04 7.98 7.33
N ASN A 206 19.19 7.01 7.68
CA ASN A 206 19.57 5.60 7.83
C ASN A 206 18.58 4.66 7.11
N LEU A 207 18.59 4.73 5.77
CA LEU A 207 17.66 3.99 4.90
C LEU A 207 18.00 2.50 4.79
N ASP A 208 19.28 2.14 4.89
CA ASP A 208 19.72 0.74 4.87
C ASP A 208 20.09 0.28 6.29
N GLN A 209 19.21 -0.52 6.88
CA GLN A 209 19.43 -1.16 8.19
C GLN A 209 19.91 -2.60 8.05
N LEU A 210 20.09 -3.09 6.82
CA LEU A 210 20.63 -4.40 6.52
C LEU A 210 22.15 -4.25 6.31
N SER A 211 22.86 -3.89 7.37
CA SER A 211 24.32 -3.96 7.37
C SER A 211 24.73 -5.43 7.20
N VAL A 212 25.31 -5.76 6.04
CA VAL A 212 26.06 -7.00 5.79
C VAL A 212 27.35 -7.00 6.60
#